data_AF-A0A6L9LB25-F1
#
_entry.id   AF-A0A6L9LB25-F1
#
_cell.length_a   1.000
_cell.length_b   1.000
_cell.length_c   1.000
_cell.angle_alpha   90.00
_cell.angle_beta   90.00
_cell.angle_gamma   90.00
#
_symmetry.space_group_name_H-M   'P 1'
#
loop_
_entity.id
_entity.type
_entity.pdbx_description
1 polymer ?
#
loop_
_entity_poly.entity_id
_entity_poly.type
_entity_poly.pdbx_seq_one_letter_code
_entity_poly.pdbx_strand_id
1 'polypeptide(L)'
;MASTERLAELGIATSGEEFVNTLIKDAGKAGILNVGQVSDGYHTFDELYEHRNLLWVLACTLAQQQWQVVRTDKQRINKGTDMPEHLVWKTRVHADGTPSYPDWFVLGWGSQASTMITYHLPDKLWDFCPFVELDRVPIFDGHTSTDVLDRITNILQDL
;
A
#
# COMPACT_ATOMS: atom_id res chain seq x y z
N MET A 1 -15.91 -13.52 30.53
CA MET A 1 -15.91 -13.28 29.07
C MET A 1 -17.31 -12.87 28.65
N ALA A 2 -17.75 -11.64 28.95
CA ALA A 2 -19.15 -11.23 28.69
C ALA A 2 -19.43 -9.71 28.66
N SER A 3 -18.48 -8.83 28.98
CA SER A 3 -18.72 -7.37 28.98
C SER A 3 -18.33 -6.72 27.66
N THR A 4 -17.12 -6.99 27.17
CA THR A 4 -16.56 -6.31 25.99
C THR A 4 -17.26 -6.71 24.69
N GLU A 5 -17.55 -8.01 24.50
CA GLU A 5 -18.32 -8.50 23.34
C GLU A 5 -19.74 -7.90 23.31
N ARG A 6 -20.38 -7.79 24.47
CA ARG A 6 -21.71 -7.18 24.60
C ARG A 6 -21.71 -5.67 24.35
N LEU A 7 -20.62 -4.97 24.69
CA LEU A 7 -20.44 -3.56 24.36
C LEU A 7 -20.22 -3.38 22.85
N ALA A 8 -19.43 -4.24 22.21
CA ALA A 8 -19.21 -4.24 20.76
C ALA A 8 -20.52 -4.50 19.98
N GLU A 9 -21.36 -5.45 20.42
CA GLU A 9 -22.69 -5.70 19.85
C GLU A 9 -23.63 -4.49 19.92
N LEU A 10 -23.46 -3.64 20.94
CA LEU A 10 -24.23 -2.41 21.12
C LEU A 10 -23.60 -1.19 20.43
N GLY A 11 -22.50 -1.38 19.69
CA GLY A 11 -21.77 -0.29 19.03
C GLY A 11 -21.09 0.66 20.00
N ILE A 12 -20.84 0.23 21.25
CA ILE A 12 -20.17 1.01 22.28
C ILE A 12 -18.66 0.72 22.19
N ALA A 13 -17.87 1.78 22.07
CA ALA A 13 -16.41 1.70 22.01
C ALA A 13 -15.85 0.92 23.21
N THR A 14 -14.96 -0.03 22.90
CA THR A 14 -14.34 -0.94 23.86
C THR A 14 -12.95 -0.51 24.31
N SER A 15 -12.37 0.53 23.67
CA SER A 15 -11.12 1.18 24.06
C SER A 15 -11.17 2.70 23.85
N GLY A 16 -10.18 3.41 24.38
CA GLY A 16 -10.04 4.87 24.18
C GLY A 16 -9.76 5.23 22.72
N GLU A 17 -8.96 4.43 22.03
CA GLU A 17 -8.65 4.58 20.61
C GLU A 17 -9.90 4.37 19.75
N GLU A 18 -10.70 3.34 20.06
CA GLU A 18 -11.97 3.10 19.37
C GLU A 18 -12.95 4.27 19.58
N PHE A 19 -13.01 4.81 20.80
CA PHE A 19 -13.81 6.00 21.10
C PHE A 19 -13.37 7.21 20.27
N VAL A 20 -12.07 7.52 20.26
CA VAL A 20 -11.51 8.64 19.48
C VAL A 20 -11.74 8.45 17.99
N ASN A 21 -11.51 7.24 17.45
CA ASN A 21 -11.72 6.94 16.04
C ASN A 21 -13.19 7.08 15.63
N THR A 22 -14.11 6.65 16.49
CA THR A 22 -15.55 6.82 16.26
C THR A 22 -15.92 8.30 16.20
N LEU A 23 -15.41 9.10 17.15
CA LEU A 23 -15.64 10.54 17.18
C LEU A 23 -15.13 11.25 15.91
N ILE A 24 -13.90 10.94 15.49
CA ILE A 24 -13.30 11.51 14.26
C ILE A 24 -14.16 11.16 13.05
N LYS A 25 -14.57 9.89 12.93
CA LYS A 25 -15.38 9.41 11.80
C LYS A 25 -16.74 10.10 11.74
N ASP A 26 -17.42 10.23 12.88
CA ASP A 26 -18.75 10.81 12.93
C ASP A 26 -18.73 12.33 12.74
N ALA A 27 -17.75 13.02 13.33
CA ALA A 27 -17.53 14.45 13.08
C ALA A 27 -17.19 14.73 11.61
N GLY A 28 -16.40 13.85 10.97
CA GLY A 28 -16.10 13.90 9.55
C GLY A 28 -17.34 13.74 8.66
N LYS A 29 -18.17 12.73 8.94
CA LYS A 29 -19.45 12.53 8.23
C LYS A 29 -20.41 13.69 8.40
N ALA A 30 -20.42 14.31 9.58
CA ALA A 30 -21.25 15.47 9.86
C ALA A 30 -20.71 16.78 9.25
N GLY A 31 -19.52 16.76 8.62
CA GLY A 31 -18.87 17.94 8.05
C GLY A 31 -18.36 18.95 9.10
N ILE A 32 -18.25 18.52 10.36
CA ILE A 32 -17.77 19.35 11.49
C ILE A 32 -16.24 19.41 11.48
N LEU A 33 -15.61 18.37 10.96
CA LEU A 33 -14.16 18.16 10.97
C LEU A 33 -13.69 17.73 9.58
N ASN A 34 -12.60 18.32 9.09
CA ASN A 34 -11.85 17.69 8.00
C ASN A 34 -10.93 16.61 8.60
N VAL A 35 -11.28 15.34 8.39
CA VAL A 35 -10.54 14.19 8.94
C VAL A 35 -9.07 14.21 8.53
N GLY A 36 -8.78 14.61 7.28
CA GLY A 36 -7.42 14.70 6.78
C GLY A 36 -6.54 15.71 7.53
N GLN A 37 -7.17 16.70 8.17
CA GLN A 37 -6.48 17.76 8.92
C GLN A 37 -6.32 17.44 10.41
N VAL A 38 -6.79 16.29 10.88
CA VAL A 38 -6.47 15.80 12.22
C VAL A 38 -4.96 15.56 12.30
N SER A 39 -4.34 16.03 13.39
CA SER A 39 -2.90 15.99 13.58
C SER A 39 -2.49 15.30 14.87
N ASP A 40 -1.33 14.65 14.84
CA ASP A 40 -0.63 14.13 16.02
C ASP A 40 0.20 15.20 16.76
N GLY A 41 0.17 16.46 16.30
CA GLY A 41 0.97 17.58 16.79
C GLY A 41 2.19 17.91 15.93
N TYR A 42 2.56 17.05 14.99
CA TYR A 42 3.67 17.25 14.04
C TYR A 42 3.22 17.18 12.58
N HIS A 43 2.34 16.24 12.25
CA HIS A 43 1.78 16.06 10.92
C HIS A 43 0.28 15.87 10.99
N THR A 44 -0.41 16.34 9.96
CA THR A 44 -1.80 15.97 9.66
C THR A 44 -1.87 14.60 9.02
N PHE A 45 -3.03 13.96 9.04
CA PHE A 45 -3.24 12.71 8.31
C PHE A 45 -2.99 12.87 6.80
N ASP A 46 -3.43 13.97 6.19
CA ASP A 46 -3.17 14.23 4.77
C ASP A 46 -1.67 14.30 4.47
N GLU A 47 -0.88 14.98 5.32
CA GLU A 47 0.57 15.05 5.18
C GLU A 47 1.25 13.67 5.32
N LEU A 48 0.84 12.88 6.32
CA LEU A 48 1.37 11.52 6.50
C LEU A 48 1.03 10.60 5.32
N TYR A 49 -0.18 10.70 4.78
CA TYR A 49 -0.59 9.94 3.61
C TYR A 49 0.17 10.38 2.35
N GLU A 50 0.42 11.68 2.16
CA GLU A 50 1.22 12.19 1.05
C GLU A 50 2.68 11.72 1.17
N HIS A 51 3.29 11.83 2.34
CA HIS A 51 4.63 11.31 2.61
C HIS A 51 4.73 9.81 2.29
N ARG A 52 3.77 9.00 2.78
CA ARG A 52 3.72 7.57 2.49
C ARG A 52 3.69 7.30 0.98
N ASN A 53 2.84 8.01 0.24
CA ASN A 53 2.72 7.82 -1.20
C ASN A 53 4.03 8.16 -1.91
N LEU A 54 4.65 9.30 -1.60
CA LEU A 54 5.90 9.73 -2.23
C LEU A 54 7.08 8.83 -1.88
N LEU A 55 7.19 8.41 -0.61
CA LEU A 55 8.22 7.48 -0.16
C LEU A 55 8.06 6.11 -0.83
N TRP A 56 6.82 5.64 -1.04
CA TRP A 56 6.57 4.39 -1.77
C TRP A 56 6.97 4.49 -3.25
N VAL A 57 6.61 5.58 -3.93
CA VAL A 57 7.06 5.84 -5.32
C VAL A 57 8.59 5.87 -5.41
N LEU A 58 9.25 6.55 -4.46
CA LEU A 58 10.72 6.61 -4.41
C LEU A 58 11.33 5.21 -4.21
N ALA A 59 10.83 4.43 -3.23
CA ALA A 59 11.32 3.09 -2.95
C ALA A 59 11.18 2.18 -4.18
N CYS A 60 10.00 2.18 -4.81
CA CYS A 60 9.73 1.44 -6.05
C CYS A 60 10.66 1.87 -7.20
N THR A 61 10.92 3.16 -7.35
CA THR A 61 11.83 3.69 -8.38
C THR A 61 13.24 3.17 -8.19
N LEU A 62 13.78 3.27 -6.97
CA LEU A 62 15.13 2.80 -6.65
C LEU A 62 15.26 1.29 -6.82
N ALA A 63 14.26 0.53 -6.36
CA ALA A 63 14.22 -0.91 -6.50
C ALA A 63 14.19 -1.37 -7.96
N GLN A 64 13.37 -0.72 -8.79
CA GLN A 64 13.30 -1.03 -10.21
C GLN A 64 14.61 -0.70 -10.92
N GLN A 65 15.29 0.40 -10.57
CA GLN A 65 16.61 0.74 -11.11
C GLN A 65 17.66 -0.31 -10.73
N GLN A 66 17.73 -0.70 -9.45
CA GLN A 66 18.65 -1.72 -8.97
C GLN A 66 18.37 -3.09 -9.62
N TRP A 67 17.09 -3.44 -9.80
CA TRP A 67 16.68 -4.68 -10.47
C TRP A 67 17.21 -4.77 -11.90
N GLN A 68 17.14 -3.68 -12.67
CA GLN A 68 17.65 -3.68 -14.04
C GLN A 68 19.16 -3.92 -14.09
N VAL A 69 19.93 -3.30 -13.18
CA VAL A 69 21.38 -3.53 -13.08
C VAL A 69 21.68 -5.00 -12.79
N VAL A 70 21.11 -5.54 -11.71
CA VAL A 70 21.35 -6.93 -11.30
C VAL A 70 20.88 -7.92 -12.38
N ARG A 71 19.75 -7.65 -13.04
CA ARG A 71 19.23 -8.51 -14.12
C ARG A 71 20.19 -8.53 -15.30
N THR A 72 20.70 -7.37 -15.74
CA THR A 72 21.66 -7.31 -16.84
C THR A 72 22.95 -8.07 -16.52
N ASP A 73 23.48 -7.95 -15.29
CA ASP A 73 24.68 -8.69 -14.88
C ASP A 73 24.41 -10.20 -14.74
N LYS A 74 23.30 -10.59 -14.12
CA LYS A 74 22.91 -12.00 -13.94
C LYS A 74 22.58 -12.70 -15.26
N GLN A 75 21.96 -12.01 -16.22
CA GLN A 75 21.72 -12.54 -17.56
C GLN A 75 23.02 -12.70 -18.37
N ARG A 76 24.04 -11.88 -18.11
CA ARG A 76 25.36 -11.99 -18.73
C ARG A 76 26.15 -13.20 -18.22
N ILE A 77 26.01 -13.55 -16.94
CA ILE A 77 26.71 -14.69 -16.31
C ILE A 77 25.93 -16.01 -16.40
N ASN A 78 24.60 -15.98 -16.28
CA ASN A 78 23.72 -17.16 -16.27
C ASN A 78 22.62 -16.99 -17.33
N LYS A 79 22.87 -17.48 -18.55
CA LYS A 79 21.85 -17.61 -19.59
C LYS A 79 20.76 -18.58 -19.10
N GLY A 80 19.66 -18.07 -18.55
CA GLY A 80 18.47 -18.88 -18.26
C GLY A 80 17.81 -18.71 -16.89
N THR A 81 18.14 -17.70 -16.07
CA THR A 81 17.30 -17.42 -14.90
C THR A 81 16.02 -16.70 -15.34
N ASP A 82 14.85 -17.32 -15.09
CA ASP A 82 13.50 -16.75 -15.29
C ASP A 82 13.22 -15.61 -14.31
N MET A 83 13.98 -14.53 -14.45
CA MET A 83 13.78 -13.31 -13.68
C MET A 83 12.81 -12.42 -14.46
N PRO A 84 11.70 -11.98 -13.85
CA PRO A 84 10.76 -11.09 -14.52
C PRO A 84 11.47 -9.81 -14.98
N GLU A 85 11.04 -9.29 -16.14
CA GLU A 85 11.61 -8.08 -16.72
C GLU A 85 11.40 -6.85 -15.82
N HIS A 86 10.25 -6.79 -15.16
CA HIS A 86 9.85 -5.70 -14.26
C HIS A 86 9.64 -6.24 -12.85
N LEU A 87 10.21 -5.55 -11.87
CA LEU A 87 9.97 -5.79 -10.45
C LEU A 87 8.76 -5.00 -9.97
N VAL A 88 8.61 -3.78 -10.48
CA VAL A 88 7.55 -2.84 -10.11
C VAL A 88 6.58 -2.69 -11.26
N TRP A 89 5.30 -2.59 -10.93
CA TRP A 89 4.21 -2.47 -11.89
C TRP A 89 3.09 -1.59 -11.34
N LYS A 90 2.24 -1.07 -12.23
CA LYS A 90 1.05 -0.28 -11.88
C LYS A 90 -0.19 -0.78 -12.61
N THR A 91 -1.37 -0.54 -12.05
CA THR A 91 -2.65 -0.87 -12.69
C THR A 91 -3.81 -0.12 -12.03
N ARG A 92 -4.91 0.05 -12.77
CA ARG A 92 -6.18 0.57 -12.23
C ARG A 92 -7.22 -0.52 -12.00
N VAL A 93 -6.83 -1.80 -12.03
CA VAL A 93 -7.77 -2.93 -11.92
C VAL A 93 -7.29 -3.90 -10.83
N HIS A 94 -8.15 -4.19 -9.86
CA HIS A 94 -7.88 -5.17 -8.81
C HIS A 94 -7.81 -6.60 -9.34
N ALA A 95 -7.33 -7.52 -8.50
CA ALA A 95 -7.11 -8.92 -8.90
C ALA A 95 -8.40 -9.63 -9.33
N ASP A 96 -9.54 -9.25 -8.74
CA ASP A 96 -10.87 -9.76 -9.09
C ASP A 96 -11.47 -9.16 -10.38
N GLY A 97 -10.75 -8.23 -11.02
CA GLY A 97 -11.18 -7.53 -12.23
C GLY A 97 -12.02 -6.29 -11.98
N THR A 98 -12.29 -5.94 -10.72
CA THR A 98 -12.97 -4.67 -10.40
C THR A 98 -12.03 -3.49 -10.61
N PRO A 99 -12.55 -2.31 -11.03
CA PRO A 99 -11.73 -1.11 -11.09
C PRO A 99 -11.24 -0.72 -9.69
N SER A 100 -10.11 -0.02 -9.66
CA SER A 100 -9.65 0.67 -8.46
C SER A 100 -10.65 1.75 -8.04
N TYR A 101 -10.44 2.30 -6.84
CA TYR A 101 -11.27 3.40 -6.36
C TYR A 101 -11.14 4.60 -7.32
N PRO A 102 -12.21 5.42 -7.49
CA PRO A 102 -12.15 6.62 -8.33
C PRO A 102 -10.97 7.52 -7.94
N ASP A 103 -10.16 7.91 -8.92
CA ASP A 103 -8.93 8.70 -8.75
C ASP A 103 -7.78 7.98 -8.00
N TRP A 104 -7.80 6.64 -7.95
CA TRP A 104 -6.71 5.84 -7.41
C TRP A 104 -6.23 4.77 -8.41
N PHE A 105 -4.98 4.36 -8.24
CA PHE A 105 -4.39 3.20 -8.90
C PHE A 105 -3.59 2.37 -7.90
N VAL A 106 -3.23 1.14 -8.26
CA VAL A 106 -2.38 0.28 -7.44
C VAL A 106 -0.95 0.32 -7.99
N LEU A 107 0.01 0.62 -7.11
CA LEU A 107 1.43 0.47 -7.37
C LEU A 107 1.98 -0.72 -6.59
N GLY A 108 2.53 -1.70 -7.30
CA GLY A 108 2.96 -2.97 -6.72
C GLY A 108 4.44 -3.28 -6.92
N TRP A 109 5.01 -3.97 -5.93
CA TRP A 109 6.36 -4.53 -5.94
C TRP A 109 6.27 -6.05 -5.90
N GLY A 110 6.87 -6.72 -6.89
CA GLY A 110 6.83 -8.17 -7.06
C GLY A 110 5.47 -8.68 -7.55
N SER A 111 5.43 -9.92 -8.03
CA SER A 111 4.20 -10.53 -8.60
C SER A 111 3.80 -11.84 -7.94
N GLN A 112 4.60 -12.34 -7.00
CA GLN A 112 4.30 -13.56 -6.25
C GLN A 112 3.41 -13.21 -5.07
N ALA A 113 2.26 -13.88 -4.97
CA ALA A 113 1.22 -13.56 -4.00
C ALA A 113 1.75 -13.42 -2.56
N SER A 114 2.60 -14.36 -2.12
CA SER A 114 3.16 -14.42 -0.75
C SER A 114 4.18 -13.33 -0.41
N THR A 115 4.74 -12.63 -1.40
CA THR A 115 5.79 -11.62 -1.20
C THR A 115 5.44 -10.26 -1.81
N MET A 116 4.32 -10.17 -2.53
CA MET A 116 3.90 -8.96 -3.21
C MET A 116 3.54 -7.86 -2.22
N ILE A 117 3.96 -6.63 -2.49
CA ILE A 117 3.56 -5.46 -1.70
C ILE A 117 2.78 -4.54 -2.62
N THR A 118 1.61 -4.07 -2.18
CA THR A 118 0.77 -3.16 -2.96
C THR A 118 0.27 -2.01 -2.12
N TYR A 119 0.26 -0.81 -2.70
CA TYR A 119 -0.41 0.36 -2.15
C TYR A 119 -1.32 0.98 -3.21
N HIS A 120 -2.50 1.44 -2.78
CA HIS A 120 -3.30 2.38 -3.56
C HIS A 120 -2.67 3.77 -3.47
N LEU A 121 -2.41 4.37 -4.63
CA LEU A 121 -1.88 5.72 -4.78
C LEU A 121 -2.89 6.59 -5.55
N PRO A 122 -2.92 7.91 -5.28
CA PRO A 122 -3.79 8.82 -6.00
C PRO A 122 -3.32 8.99 -7.45
N ASP A 123 -4.26 9.08 -8.40
CA ASP A 123 -4.00 9.07 -9.84
C ASP A 123 -3.12 10.24 -10.31
N LYS A 124 -3.08 11.34 -9.55
CA LYS A 124 -2.13 12.45 -9.75
C LYS A 124 -0.66 12.00 -9.79
N LEU A 125 -0.33 10.83 -9.22
CA LEU A 125 1.01 10.25 -9.22
C LEU A 125 1.26 9.25 -10.36
N TRP A 126 0.27 8.97 -11.21
CA TRP A 126 0.36 7.95 -12.26
C TRP A 126 1.55 8.18 -13.21
N ASP A 127 1.74 9.43 -13.65
CA ASP A 127 2.79 9.82 -14.59
C ASP A 127 4.17 9.92 -13.92
N PHE A 128 4.22 10.03 -12.59
CA PHE A 128 5.48 9.91 -11.82
C PHE A 128 5.96 8.47 -11.67
N CYS A 129 5.14 7.50 -12.08
CA CYS A 129 5.40 6.07 -11.99
C CYS A 129 5.60 5.48 -13.41
N PRO A 130 6.80 5.59 -14.02
CA PRO A 130 7.08 5.06 -15.36
C PRO A 130 7.33 3.54 -15.32
N PHE A 131 6.43 2.80 -14.66
CA PHE A 131 6.48 1.34 -14.54
C PHE A 131 5.53 0.68 -15.53
N VAL A 132 5.74 -0.63 -15.74
CA VAL A 132 4.86 -1.41 -16.61
C VAL A 132 3.43 -1.36 -16.12
N GLU A 133 2.50 -1.11 -17.03
CA GLU A 133 1.07 -1.18 -16.76
C GLU A 133 0.59 -2.61 -16.96
N LEU A 134 -0.09 -3.16 -15.95
CA LEU A 134 -0.72 -4.47 -16.04
C LEU A 134 -2.22 -4.32 -16.25
N ASP A 135 -2.80 -5.28 -16.97
CA ASP A 135 -4.25 -5.39 -17.14
C ASP A 135 -5.00 -5.47 -15.80
N ARG A 136 -4.36 -6.08 -14.78
CA ARG A 136 -4.85 -6.16 -13.40
C ARG A 136 -3.76 -6.53 -12.40
N VAL A 137 -4.03 -6.33 -11.12
CA VAL A 137 -3.21 -6.81 -10.00
C VAL A 137 -3.01 -8.33 -10.15
N PRO A 138 -1.78 -8.86 -9.95
CA PRO A 138 -1.52 -10.30 -9.85
C PRO A 138 -2.36 -10.97 -8.74
N ILE A 139 -2.22 -12.28 -8.56
CA ILE A 139 -3.01 -13.01 -7.54
C ILE A 139 -2.83 -12.35 -6.16
N PHE A 140 -3.92 -11.82 -5.60
CA PHE A 140 -3.97 -11.22 -4.27
C PHE A 140 -4.26 -12.31 -3.23
N ASP A 141 -3.41 -12.39 -2.21
CA ASP A 141 -3.47 -13.40 -1.16
C ASP A 141 -4.24 -12.96 0.10
N GLY A 142 -4.83 -11.77 0.09
CA GLY A 142 -5.56 -11.25 1.25
C GLY A 142 -4.66 -10.61 2.31
N HIS A 143 -3.42 -10.24 1.98
CA HIS A 143 -2.49 -9.66 2.94
C HIS A 143 -3.03 -8.38 3.61
N THR A 144 -2.73 -8.25 4.89
CA THR A 144 -3.08 -7.12 5.75
C THR A 144 -1.97 -6.07 5.77
N SER A 145 -2.21 -4.94 6.44
CA SER A 145 -1.15 -3.95 6.69
C SER A 145 0.03 -4.52 7.47
N THR A 146 -0.21 -5.47 8.38
CA THR A 146 0.86 -6.13 9.14
C THR A 146 1.72 -7.01 8.25
N ASP A 147 1.10 -7.80 7.36
CA ASP A 147 1.82 -8.63 6.39
C ASP A 147 2.71 -7.78 5.47
N VAL A 148 2.24 -6.59 5.07
CA VAL A 148 3.04 -5.64 4.28
C VAL A 148 4.26 -5.15 5.07
N LEU A 149 4.10 -4.81 6.36
CA LEU A 149 5.23 -4.40 7.21
C LEU A 149 6.25 -5.52 7.36
N ASP A 150 5.80 -6.77 7.53
CA ASP A 150 6.68 -7.93 7.63
C ASP A 150 7.46 -8.15 6.32
N ARG A 151 6.80 -8.03 5.16
CA ARG A 151 7.44 -8.13 3.84
C ARG A 151 8.49 -7.05 3.63
N ILE A 152 8.18 -5.79 3.97
CA ILE A 152 9.14 -4.68 3.90
C ILE A 152 10.33 -4.94 4.84
N THR A 153 10.06 -5.41 6.06
CA THR A 153 11.11 -5.71 7.05
C THR A 153 12.04 -6.81 6.53
N ASN A 154 11.51 -7.87 5.92
CA ASN A 154 12.31 -8.93 5.32
C ASN A 154 13.20 -8.39 4.19
N ILE A 155 12.67 -7.53 3.31
CA ILE A 155 13.47 -6.88 2.26
C ILE A 155 14.63 -6.10 2.88
N LEU A 156 14.37 -5.33 3.94
CA LEU A 156 15.40 -4.53 4.60
C LEU A 156 16.48 -5.36 5.31
N GLN A 157 16.13 -6.57 5.78
CA GLN A 157 17.10 -7.49 6.38
C GLN A 157 18.03 -8.14 5.36
N ASP A 158 17.60 -8.21 4.09
CA ASP A 158 18.34 -8.81 2.99
C ASP A 158 19.22 -7.80 2.21
N LEU A 159 19.19 -6.50 2.56
CA LEU A 159 20.03 -5.44 1.98
C LEU A 159 21.42 -5.38 2.64
#